data_AF-A0A820JI77-F1
#
_entry.id   AF-A0A820JI77-F1
#
_cell.length_a   1.000
_cell.length_b   1.000
_cell.length_c   1.000
_cell.angle_alpha   90.00
_cell.angle_beta   90.00
_cell.angle_gamma   90.00
#
_symmetry.space_group_name_H-M   'P 1'
#
loop_
_entity.id
_entity.type
_entity.pdbx_description
1 polymer ?
#
loop_
_entity_poly.entity_id
_entity_poly.type
_entity_poly.pdbx_seq_one_letter_code
_entity_poly.pdbx_strand_id
1 'polypeptide(L)'
;SLQQIHLGKLPYLTKVLAWRGSSVNMEYFRRLLEIAPNLYHLEVNFEFIRSLLDNEYICELFRRRITHLYISIPTTIDVESVVSSISRLTTIATSLKHFYLSLLKDYKASELTILDILKYLPNCHCLISFGIVDIIITKELVSKDIHRWILENSTLYDYKPFFVDYTGNIFRLWF
;
A
#
# COMPACT_ATOMS: atom_id res chain seq x y z
N SER A 1 -18.34 -6.26 32.86
CA SER A 1 -18.89 -6.66 31.55
C SER A 1 -18.62 -5.56 30.56
N LEU A 2 -17.89 -5.83 29.47
CA LEU A 2 -17.67 -4.85 28.41
C LEU A 2 -18.99 -4.68 27.65
N GLN A 3 -19.56 -3.46 27.66
CA GLN A 3 -20.75 -3.14 26.87
C GLN A 3 -20.45 -3.36 25.38
N GLN A 4 -21.28 -4.16 24.71
CA GLN A 4 -21.27 -4.26 23.26
C GLN A 4 -21.69 -2.91 22.68
N ILE A 5 -20.74 -2.17 22.11
CA ILE A 5 -21.02 -0.97 21.34
C ILE A 5 -21.71 -1.42 20.04
N HIS A 6 -23.02 -1.23 19.95
CA HIS A 6 -23.75 -1.37 18.69
C HIS A 6 -23.47 -0.15 17.82
N LEU A 7 -22.48 -0.26 16.94
CA LEU A 7 -22.22 0.77 15.93
C LEU A 7 -23.33 0.70 14.87
N GLY A 8 -24.04 1.82 14.67
CA GLY A 8 -24.96 1.98 13.54
C GLY A 8 -24.22 1.98 12.20
N LYS A 9 -24.97 1.94 11.08
CA LYS A 9 -24.37 2.08 9.75
C LYS A 9 -23.62 3.40 9.64
N LEU A 10 -22.45 3.38 8.99
CA LEU A 10 -21.58 4.51 8.72
C LEU A 10 -21.51 4.79 7.21
N PRO A 11 -22.62 5.22 6.57
CA PRO A 11 -22.69 5.36 5.12
C PRO A 11 -21.77 6.45 4.56
N TYR A 12 -21.37 7.43 5.37
CA TYR A 12 -20.49 8.53 4.94
C TYR A 12 -19.01 8.27 5.22
N LEU A 13 -18.67 7.16 5.89
CA LEU A 13 -17.27 6.83 6.15
C LEU A 13 -16.64 6.27 4.87
N THR A 14 -15.78 7.08 4.25
CA THR A 14 -15.09 6.76 2.99
C THR A 14 -13.60 6.44 3.17
N LYS A 15 -13.01 6.90 4.27
CA LYS A 15 -11.58 6.79 4.57
C LYS A 15 -11.34 6.37 6.02
N VAL A 16 -10.41 5.45 6.21
CA VAL A 16 -9.91 5.05 7.53
C VAL A 16 -8.39 5.18 7.56
N LEU A 17 -7.91 5.82 8.63
CA LEU A 17 -6.50 5.92 8.97
C LEU A 17 -6.25 5.02 10.18
N ALA A 18 -5.66 3.84 9.97
CA ALA A 18 -5.21 2.97 11.03
C ALA A 18 -3.69 3.12 11.20
N TRP A 19 -3.29 4.30 11.66
CA TRP A 19 -1.89 4.62 11.98
C TRP A 19 -1.62 4.46 13.48
N ARG A 20 -0.39 4.04 13.80
CA ARG A 20 0.22 3.93 15.14
C ARG A 20 -0.21 2.75 15.98
N GLY A 21 0.63 1.71 16.00
CA GLY A 21 0.91 0.79 17.13
C GLY A 21 -0.25 0.00 17.73
N SER A 22 -1.47 0.24 17.27
CA SER A 22 -2.66 -0.46 17.70
C SER A 22 -2.77 -1.73 16.88
N SER A 23 -2.79 -2.88 17.55
CA SER A 23 -3.21 -4.12 16.94
C SER A 23 -4.68 -3.94 16.54
N VAL A 24 -4.92 -3.61 15.27
CA VAL A 24 -6.29 -3.55 14.78
C VAL A 24 -6.82 -4.98 14.82
N ASN A 25 -7.71 -5.25 15.75
CA ASN A 25 -8.39 -6.52 15.81
C ASN A 25 -9.20 -6.70 14.52
N MET A 26 -8.93 -7.79 13.79
CA MET A 26 -9.56 -8.12 12.52
C MET A 26 -11.08 -8.27 12.64
N GLU A 27 -11.61 -8.62 13.81
CA GLU A 27 -13.05 -8.64 14.06
C GLU A 27 -13.65 -7.22 14.04
N TYR A 28 -12.96 -6.24 14.62
CA TYR A 28 -13.41 -4.84 14.53
C TYR A 28 -13.31 -4.31 13.10
N PHE A 29 -12.23 -4.64 12.39
CA PHE A 29 -12.10 -4.24 10.99
C PHE A 29 -13.17 -4.86 10.10
N ARG A 30 -13.49 -6.14 10.31
CA ARG A 30 -14.62 -6.81 9.66
C ARG A 30 -15.93 -6.06 9.91
N ARG A 31 -16.25 -5.79 11.18
CA ARG A 31 -17.48 -5.06 11.55
C ARG A 31 -17.49 -3.67 10.91
N LEU A 32 -16.34 -2.99 10.89
CA LEU A 32 -16.18 -1.68 10.25
C LEU A 32 -16.52 -1.74 8.76
N LEU A 33 -15.97 -2.72 8.03
CA LEU A 33 -16.32 -2.93 6.64
C LEU A 33 -17.83 -3.20 6.52
N GLU A 34 -18.42 -4.07 7.32
CA GLU A 34 -19.85 -4.39 7.25
C GLU A 34 -20.75 -3.15 7.47
N ILE A 35 -20.43 -2.27 8.43
CA ILE A 35 -21.23 -1.07 8.72
C ILE A 35 -20.91 0.13 7.81
N ALA A 36 -19.73 0.18 7.18
CA ALA A 36 -19.28 1.27 6.30
C ALA A 36 -19.26 0.81 4.83
N PRO A 37 -20.41 0.80 4.13
CA PRO A 37 -20.49 0.30 2.76
C PRO A 37 -19.68 1.12 1.75
N ASN A 38 -19.44 2.40 2.04
CA ASN A 38 -18.73 3.32 1.15
C ASN A 38 -17.26 3.52 1.52
N LEU A 39 -16.71 2.70 2.44
CA LEU A 39 -15.30 2.75 2.77
C LEU A 39 -14.48 2.21 1.60
N TYR A 40 -13.74 3.09 0.93
CA TYR A 40 -12.92 2.74 -0.24
C TYR A 40 -11.44 3.12 -0.11
N HIS A 41 -11.08 3.91 0.92
CA HIS A 41 -9.73 4.38 1.17
C HIS A 41 -9.21 3.89 2.53
N LEU A 42 -8.10 3.15 2.52
CA LEU A 42 -7.40 2.72 3.72
C LEU A 42 -5.97 3.26 3.75
N GLU A 43 -5.58 3.84 4.87
CA GLU A 43 -4.18 4.15 5.20
C GLU A 43 -3.77 3.36 6.44
N VAL A 44 -2.81 2.46 6.29
CA VAL A 44 -2.49 1.44 7.30
C VAL A 44 -0.99 1.19 7.40
N ASN A 45 -0.54 0.53 8.46
CA ASN A 45 0.81 -0.01 8.52
C ASN A 45 0.90 -1.40 7.86
N PHE A 46 2.12 -1.84 7.58
CA PHE A 46 2.36 -3.11 6.92
C PHE A 46 1.93 -4.32 7.77
N GLU A 47 2.04 -4.24 9.10
CA GLU A 47 1.59 -5.30 10.00
C GLU A 47 0.08 -5.56 9.87
N PHE A 48 -0.71 -4.50 9.69
CA PHE A 48 -2.15 -4.63 9.42
C PHE A 48 -2.42 -5.45 8.16
N ILE A 49 -1.67 -5.17 7.08
CA ILE A 49 -1.81 -5.89 5.82
C ILE A 49 -1.47 -7.37 5.99
N ARG A 50 -0.40 -7.69 6.73
CA ARG A 50 -0.06 -9.10 7.02
C ARG A 50 -1.21 -9.82 7.71
N SER A 51 -1.77 -9.22 8.76
CA SER A 51 -2.90 -9.81 9.47
C SER A 51 -4.17 -9.93 8.61
N LEU A 52 -4.37 -9.02 7.66
CA LEU A 52 -5.48 -9.07 6.71
C LEU A 52 -5.35 -10.25 5.75
N LEU A 53 -4.14 -10.48 5.21
CA LEU A 53 -3.87 -11.51 4.20
C LEU A 53 -4.12 -12.94 4.70
N ASP A 54 -4.17 -13.14 6.01
CA ASP A 54 -4.45 -14.44 6.64
C ASP A 54 -5.95 -14.68 6.89
N ASN A 55 -6.83 -13.75 6.48
CA ASN A 55 -8.28 -13.85 6.64
C ASN A 55 -9.03 -13.71 5.31
N GLU A 56 -9.39 -14.83 4.69
CA GLU A 56 -10.04 -14.88 3.37
C GLU A 56 -11.33 -14.06 3.28
N TYR A 57 -12.15 -14.05 4.34
CA TYR A 57 -13.40 -13.27 4.36
C TYR A 57 -13.13 -11.77 4.30
N ILE A 58 -12.15 -11.28 5.07
CA ILE A 58 -11.75 -9.88 5.03
C ILE A 58 -11.11 -9.56 3.68
N CYS A 59 -10.29 -10.45 3.12
CA CYS A 59 -9.72 -10.30 1.77
C CYS A 59 -10.82 -10.11 0.71
N GLU A 60 -11.93 -10.84 0.79
CA GLU A 60 -13.03 -10.70 -0.16
C GLU A 60 -13.76 -9.36 -0.01
N LEU A 61 -14.01 -8.91 1.23
CA LEU A 61 -14.58 -7.58 1.47
C LEU A 61 -13.63 -6.47 0.99
N PHE A 62 -12.33 -6.64 1.21
CA PHE A 62 -11.28 -5.73 0.79
C PHE A 62 -11.25 -5.61 -0.74
N ARG A 63 -11.19 -6.75 -1.45
CA ARG A 63 -11.21 -6.85 -2.92
C ARG A 63 -12.40 -6.15 -3.56
N ARG A 64 -13.56 -6.11 -2.90
CA ARG A 64 -14.76 -5.51 -3.48
C ARG A 64 -14.86 -4.00 -3.28
N ARG A 65 -14.19 -3.47 -2.25
CA ARG A 65 -14.49 -2.12 -1.73
C ARG A 65 -13.32 -1.19 -1.77
N ILE A 66 -12.12 -1.69 -1.48
CA ILE A 66 -10.95 -0.85 -1.33
C ILE A 66 -10.39 -0.58 -2.72
N THR A 67 -10.35 0.71 -3.06
CA THR A 67 -9.82 1.21 -4.32
C THR A 67 -8.60 2.10 -4.10
N HIS A 68 -8.40 2.61 -2.88
CA HIS A 68 -7.26 3.42 -2.50
C HIS A 68 -6.59 2.80 -1.27
N LEU A 69 -5.32 2.48 -1.39
CA LEU A 69 -4.56 1.88 -0.32
C LEU A 69 -3.23 2.59 -0.14
N TYR A 70 -2.95 3.01 1.08
CA TYR A 70 -1.67 3.52 1.51
C TYR A 70 -1.10 2.61 2.60
N ILE A 71 0.13 2.12 2.40
CA ILE A 71 0.82 1.27 3.35
C ILE A 71 2.11 1.96 3.80
N SER A 72 2.24 2.20 5.10
CA SER A 72 3.51 2.56 5.72
C SER A 72 4.26 1.31 6.18
N ILE A 73 5.53 1.16 5.77
CA ILE A 73 6.41 0.05 6.12
C ILE A 73 7.43 0.55 7.17
N PRO A 74 7.37 0.04 8.41
CA PRO A 74 8.35 0.36 9.44
C PRO A 74 9.74 -0.23 9.15
N THR A 75 10.78 0.41 9.69
CA THR A 75 12.19 0.00 9.55
C THR A 75 12.53 -1.36 10.15
N THR A 76 11.70 -1.84 11.08
CA THR A 76 11.88 -3.12 11.75
C THR A 76 11.42 -4.31 10.92
N ILE A 77 10.76 -4.08 9.78
CA ILE A 77 10.20 -5.15 8.96
C ILE A 77 11.21 -5.59 7.89
N ASP A 78 11.49 -6.89 7.92
CA ASP A 78 12.31 -7.56 6.92
C ASP A 78 11.76 -7.39 5.49
N VAL A 79 12.67 -7.18 4.55
CA VAL A 79 12.38 -6.92 3.14
C VAL A 79 11.66 -8.08 2.46
N GLU A 80 12.11 -9.31 2.67
CA GLU A 80 11.56 -10.48 1.98
C GLU A 80 10.09 -10.68 2.39
N SER A 81 9.80 -10.41 3.67
CA SER A 81 8.44 -10.37 4.20
C SER A 81 7.57 -9.32 3.50
N VAL A 82 8.12 -8.12 3.21
CA VAL A 82 7.44 -7.08 2.42
C VAL A 82 7.12 -7.60 1.03
N VAL A 83 8.12 -8.07 0.29
CA VAL A 83 7.96 -8.52 -1.10
C VAL A 83 6.91 -9.65 -1.19
N SER A 84 7.00 -10.65 -0.31
CA SER A 84 6.06 -11.77 -0.25
C SER A 84 4.61 -11.31 0.00
N SER A 85 4.43 -10.39 0.95
CA SER A 85 3.09 -9.89 1.28
C SER A 85 2.51 -8.99 0.18
N ILE A 86 3.34 -8.16 -0.46
CA ILE A 86 2.90 -7.34 -1.60
C ILE A 86 2.51 -8.22 -2.78
N SER A 87 3.29 -9.26 -3.09
CA SER A 87 2.95 -10.24 -4.13
C SER A 87 1.59 -10.90 -3.86
N ARG A 88 1.32 -11.32 -2.62
CA ARG A 88 -0.02 -11.84 -2.26
C ARG A 88 -1.10 -10.77 -2.36
N LEU A 89 -0.84 -9.56 -1.86
CA LEU A 89 -1.79 -8.46 -1.87
C LEU A 89 -2.23 -8.09 -3.29
N THR A 90 -1.32 -8.05 -4.26
CA THR A 90 -1.65 -7.71 -5.65
C THR A 90 -2.63 -8.70 -6.29
N THR A 91 -2.64 -9.96 -5.86
CA THR A 91 -3.63 -10.96 -6.30
C THR A 91 -5.02 -10.76 -5.68
N ILE A 92 -5.10 -10.12 -4.52
CA ILE A 92 -6.36 -9.87 -3.81
C ILE A 92 -6.95 -8.53 -4.25
N ALA A 93 -6.09 -7.54 -4.43
CA ALA A 93 -6.46 -6.14 -4.56
C ALA A 93 -6.65 -5.71 -6.02
N THR A 94 -7.36 -6.52 -6.80
CA THR A 94 -7.58 -6.32 -8.25
C THR A 94 -8.45 -5.10 -8.57
N SER A 95 -9.18 -4.56 -7.58
CA SER A 95 -9.99 -3.34 -7.69
C SER A 95 -9.22 -2.06 -7.37
N LEU A 96 -7.95 -2.17 -6.95
CA LEU A 96 -7.18 -1.00 -6.59
C LEU A 96 -7.10 -0.06 -7.79
N LYS A 97 -7.32 1.22 -7.53
CA LYS A 97 -7.08 2.31 -8.46
C LYS A 97 -5.87 3.10 -8.04
N HIS A 98 -5.64 3.23 -6.73
CA HIS A 98 -4.52 3.96 -6.17
C HIS A 98 -3.80 3.10 -5.14
N PHE A 99 -2.50 2.87 -5.35
CA PHE A 99 -1.68 2.13 -4.41
C PHE A 99 -0.41 2.89 -4.03
N TYR A 100 -0.29 3.23 -2.75
CA TYR A 100 0.82 3.95 -2.17
C TYR A 100 1.58 3.08 -1.17
N LEU A 101 2.90 3.05 -1.32
CA LEU A 101 3.82 2.45 -0.36
C LEU A 101 4.71 3.55 0.18
N SER A 102 4.99 3.53 1.47
CA SER A 102 5.86 4.50 2.15
C SER A 102 6.83 3.76 3.05
N LEU A 103 8.11 3.79 2.71
CA LEU A 103 9.19 3.29 3.57
C LEU A 103 9.52 4.38 4.59
N LEU A 104 9.41 4.09 5.89
CA LEU A 104 9.71 5.07 6.95
C LEU A 104 11.22 5.29 7.13
N LYS A 105 11.59 6.47 7.64
CA LYS A 105 12.98 6.93 7.88
C LYS A 105 13.86 5.84 8.51
N ASP A 106 15.07 5.65 7.96
CA ASP A 106 16.09 4.65 8.33
C ASP A 106 15.91 3.23 7.73
N TYR A 107 14.92 3.03 6.85
CA TYR A 107 14.77 1.79 6.10
C TYR A 107 15.91 1.66 5.07
N LYS A 108 16.90 0.80 5.34
CA LYS A 108 18.01 0.51 4.39
C LYS A 108 17.55 -0.45 3.29
N ALA A 109 16.55 -0.06 2.50
CA ALA A 109 16.17 -0.83 1.31
C ALA A 109 17.32 -0.77 0.31
N SER A 110 17.79 -1.93 -0.15
CA SER A 110 18.60 -1.98 -1.36
C SER A 110 17.74 -1.58 -2.56
N GLU A 111 18.34 -1.04 -3.61
CA GLU A 111 17.63 -0.73 -4.85
C GLU A 111 16.90 -1.96 -5.43
N LEU A 112 17.54 -3.13 -5.34
CA LEU A 112 16.97 -4.42 -5.75
C LEU A 112 15.65 -4.72 -5.02
N THR A 113 15.53 -4.34 -3.74
CA THR A 113 14.30 -4.50 -2.96
C THR A 113 13.16 -3.68 -3.55
N ILE A 114 13.44 -2.41 -3.86
CA ILE A 114 12.45 -1.50 -4.43
C ILE A 114 12.03 -2.05 -5.80
N LEU A 115 13.00 -2.47 -6.61
CA LEU A 115 12.75 -3.08 -7.91
C LEU A 115 11.90 -4.36 -7.81
N ASP A 116 12.16 -5.21 -6.83
CA ASP A 116 11.39 -6.45 -6.64
C ASP A 116 9.95 -6.18 -6.21
N ILE A 117 9.71 -5.18 -5.36
CA ILE A 117 8.35 -4.71 -5.06
C ILE A 117 7.68 -4.23 -6.35
N LEU A 118 8.35 -3.37 -7.12
CA LEU A 118 7.84 -2.79 -8.36
C LEU A 118 7.46 -3.87 -9.40
N LYS A 119 8.16 -5.00 -9.47
CA LYS A 119 7.84 -6.09 -10.42
C LYS A 119 6.46 -6.73 -10.24
N TYR A 120 5.88 -6.71 -9.03
CA TYR A 120 4.55 -7.30 -8.77
C TYR A 120 3.39 -6.34 -9.03
N LEU A 121 3.70 -5.06 -9.17
CA LEU A 121 2.75 -3.97 -9.27
C LEU A 121 1.97 -3.91 -10.58
N PRO A 122 2.53 -4.26 -11.76
CA PRO A 122 1.78 -4.34 -13.01
C PRO A 122 0.53 -5.25 -12.95
N ASN A 123 0.52 -6.26 -12.08
CA ASN A 123 -0.60 -7.18 -11.92
C ASN A 123 -1.87 -6.51 -11.32
N CYS A 124 -1.75 -5.32 -10.73
CA CYS A 124 -2.87 -4.64 -10.09
C CYS A 124 -3.74 -3.81 -11.05
N HIS A 125 -3.37 -3.65 -12.34
CA HIS A 125 -4.04 -2.74 -13.29
C HIS A 125 -4.39 -1.36 -12.71
N CYS A 126 -3.54 -0.82 -11.83
CA CYS A 126 -3.86 0.37 -11.03
C CYS A 126 -2.86 1.51 -11.24
N LEU A 127 -3.29 2.73 -10.89
CA LEU A 127 -2.37 3.85 -10.73
C LEU A 127 -1.59 3.61 -9.44
N ILE A 128 -0.28 3.52 -9.59
CA ILE A 128 0.61 3.26 -8.47
C ILE A 128 1.31 4.56 -8.13
N SER A 129 1.60 4.73 -6.86
CA SER A 129 2.26 5.93 -6.35
C SER A 129 3.23 5.47 -5.28
N PHE A 130 4.39 4.97 -5.71
CA PHE A 130 5.38 4.47 -4.78
C PHE A 130 6.16 5.63 -4.16
N GLY A 131 6.15 5.66 -2.83
CA GLY A 131 6.71 6.67 -1.96
C GLY A 131 7.93 6.13 -1.21
N ILE A 132 9.07 6.81 -1.26
CA ILE A 132 10.07 6.69 -0.19
C ILE A 132 10.08 8.02 0.53
N VAL A 133 9.71 8.04 1.81
CA VAL A 133 9.62 9.27 2.60
C VAL A 133 10.82 9.29 3.54
N ASP A 134 11.50 10.43 3.62
CA ASP A 134 12.63 10.66 4.53
C ASP A 134 13.91 9.86 4.24
N ILE A 135 14.07 9.37 3.00
CA ILE A 135 15.36 8.90 2.49
C ILE A 135 15.91 9.93 1.51
N ILE A 136 17.16 10.35 1.73
CA ILE A 136 17.91 11.10 0.72
C ILE A 136 18.28 10.10 -0.37
N ILE A 137 17.46 10.03 -1.41
CA ILE A 137 17.81 9.27 -2.61
C ILE A 137 18.90 10.05 -3.34
N THR A 138 20.14 9.57 -3.26
CA THR A 138 21.22 10.08 -4.09
C THR A 138 20.98 9.66 -5.55
N LYS A 139 21.57 10.38 -6.52
CA LYS A 139 21.56 9.95 -7.94
C LYS A 139 22.12 8.53 -8.16
N GLU A 140 22.79 7.96 -7.16
CA GLU A 140 23.35 6.61 -7.19
C GLU A 140 22.32 5.54 -6.78
N LEU A 141 21.30 5.89 -5.99
CA LEU A 141 20.29 4.93 -5.48
C LEU A 141 19.12 4.71 -6.44
N VAL A 142 18.82 5.70 -7.30
CA VAL A 142 18.09 5.45 -8.56
C VAL A 142 19.14 5.08 -9.59
N SER A 143 19.67 3.86 -9.53
CA SER A 143 20.62 3.44 -10.54
C SER A 143 19.92 3.27 -11.89
N LYS A 144 20.73 2.91 -12.89
CA LYS A 144 20.27 2.57 -14.22
C LYS A 144 19.17 1.50 -14.21
N ASP A 145 19.03 0.68 -13.17
CA ASP A 145 18.13 -0.48 -13.17
C ASP A 145 16.68 -0.14 -12.81
N ILE A 146 16.41 0.63 -11.73
CA ILE A 146 15.03 1.15 -11.50
C ILE A 146 14.60 2.02 -12.68
N HIS A 147 15.49 2.91 -13.14
CA HIS A 147 15.20 3.79 -14.27
C HIS A 147 14.92 2.99 -15.55
N ARG A 148 15.74 1.97 -15.86
CA ARG A 148 15.53 1.09 -17.01
C ARG A 148 14.23 0.31 -16.90
N TRP A 149 13.93 -0.27 -15.74
CA TRP A 149 12.68 -0.99 -15.51
C TRP A 149 11.46 -0.08 -15.74
N ILE A 150 11.49 1.16 -15.22
CA ILE A 150 10.43 2.15 -15.45
C ILE A 150 10.26 2.44 -16.94
N LEU A 151 11.36 2.71 -17.66
CA LEU A 151 11.29 2.98 -19.10
C LEU A 151 10.73 1.79 -19.90
N GLU A 152 11.17 0.57 -19.58
CA GLU A 152 10.73 -0.66 -20.24
C GLU A 152 9.26 -1.00 -19.96
N ASN A 153 8.70 -0.54 -18.83
CA ASN A 153 7.33 -0.83 -18.42
C ASN A 153 6.41 0.39 -18.54
N SER A 154 6.90 1.51 -19.07
CA SER A 154 6.15 2.77 -19.24
C SER A 154 5.01 2.66 -20.26
N THR A 155 5.11 1.74 -21.22
CA THR A 155 4.10 1.46 -22.26
C THR A 155 2.84 0.76 -21.72
N LEU A 156 2.81 0.35 -20.45
CA LEU A 156 1.60 -0.14 -19.80
C LEU A 156 0.62 1.01 -19.42
N TYR A 157 1.04 2.28 -19.52
CA TYR A 157 0.30 3.42 -18.94
C TYR A 157 0.34 4.66 -19.86
N ASP A 158 -0.48 4.65 -20.91
CA ASP A 158 -0.64 5.76 -21.90
C ASP A 158 -1.13 7.11 -21.32
N TYR A 159 -1.36 7.24 -20.00
CA TYR A 159 -2.24 8.30 -19.47
C TYR A 159 -1.59 9.40 -18.63
N LYS A 160 -0.29 9.37 -18.31
CA LYS A 160 0.43 10.54 -17.80
C LYS A 160 1.95 10.34 -17.83
N PRO A 161 2.75 11.36 -18.20
CA PRO A 161 4.18 11.28 -18.05
C PRO A 161 4.54 11.13 -16.58
N PHE A 162 5.39 10.14 -16.33
CA PHE A 162 6.24 10.01 -15.15
C PHE A 162 6.65 11.37 -14.60
N PHE A 163 6.23 11.70 -13.39
CA PHE A 163 6.69 12.91 -12.70
C PHE A 163 7.43 12.51 -11.44
N VAL A 164 8.76 12.50 -11.50
CA VAL A 164 9.54 12.45 -10.26
C VAL A 164 9.51 13.83 -9.65
N ASP A 165 8.59 14.00 -8.70
CA ASP A 165 8.56 15.23 -7.92
C ASP A 165 9.61 15.14 -6.81
N TYR A 166 10.78 15.73 -7.06
CA TYR A 166 11.84 15.87 -6.08
C TYR A 166 11.57 17.09 -5.19
N THR A 167 10.53 17.04 -4.36
CA THR A 167 10.31 18.05 -3.31
C THR A 167 10.73 17.50 -1.96
N GLY A 168 11.92 17.84 -1.49
CA GLY A 168 12.46 17.39 -0.19
C GLY A 168 13.01 15.96 -0.21
N ASN A 169 12.56 15.10 0.72
CA ASN A 169 13.00 13.70 0.92
C ASN A 169 11.99 12.66 0.38
N ILE A 170 11.13 13.03 -0.57
CA ILE A 170 10.06 12.14 -1.04
C ILE A 170 10.34 11.72 -2.47
N PHE A 171 10.51 10.42 -2.69
CA PHE A 171 10.47 9.82 -4.01
C PHE A 171 9.05 9.43 -4.33
N ARG A 172 8.46 9.97 -5.39
CA ARG A 172 7.10 9.61 -5.84
C ARG A 172 7.15 9.06 -7.25
N LEU A 173 6.79 7.80 -7.42
CA LEU A 173 6.57 7.16 -8.73
C LEU A 173 5.09 7.22 -9.08
N TRP A 174 4.66 8.23 -9.85
CA TRP A 174 3.30 8.29 -10.39
C TRP A 174 3.28 7.58 -11.75
N PHE A 175 2.37 6.62 -11.93
CA PHE A 175 2.10 5.96 -13.21
C PHE A 175 0.95 6.63 -13.98
#